data_AF-A0A7D7ZZ48-F1
#
_entry.id   AF-A0A7D7ZZ48-F1
#
_cell.length_a   1.000
_cell.length_b   1.000
_cell.length_c   1.000
_cell.angle_alpha   90.00
_cell.angle_beta   90.00
_cell.angle_gamma   90.00
#
_symmetry.space_group_name_H-M   'P 1'
#
loop_
_entity.id
_entity.type
_entity.pdbx_description
1 polymer ?
#
loop_
_entity_poly.entity_id
_entity_poly.type
_entity_poly.pdbx_seq_one_letter_code
_entity_poly.pdbx_strand_id
1 'polypeptide(L)'
;MRRNFNSFVEGSDTTFEPYCEIASMCQTETTLWNSNNPLGSIIYIDIPGDDGVVVCTEYTNSYWYFMTMNAPYAGNHPVSGTRQFGYEQNANGSFNFFVRGVDRIDSGVMELLASSQIFGGADSLWAFFQAKTSQFVNNNGGSSTIVTPVKNRPDWDKVEEVLSGERPISDLGCN
;
A
#
# COMPACT_ATOMS: atom_id res chain seq x y z
N MET A 1 6.84 -13.88 2.40
CA MET A 1 5.86 -12.81 2.65
C MET A 1 5.07 -12.46 1.40
N ARG A 2 5.70 -11.86 0.38
CA ARG A 2 5.05 -11.41 -0.87
C ARG A 2 4.05 -12.37 -1.51
N ARG A 3 4.42 -13.64 -1.71
CA ARG A 3 3.54 -14.67 -2.31
C ARG A 3 2.29 -15.01 -1.47
N ASN A 4 2.21 -14.55 -0.23
CA ASN A 4 1.11 -14.80 0.69
C ASN A 4 0.32 -13.52 1.00
N PHE A 5 0.45 -12.44 0.22
CA PHE A 5 -0.30 -11.21 0.47
C PHE A 5 -1.80 -11.45 0.58
N ASN A 6 -2.38 -12.28 -0.30
CA ASN A 6 -3.80 -12.64 -0.23
C ASN A 6 -4.18 -13.32 1.10
N SER A 7 -3.30 -14.11 1.70
CA SER A 7 -3.53 -14.68 3.03
C SER A 7 -3.53 -13.64 4.15
N PHE A 8 -2.84 -12.52 3.94
CA PHE A 8 -2.77 -11.41 4.90
C PHE A 8 -3.85 -10.35 4.66
N VAL A 9 -4.60 -10.42 3.56
CA VAL A 9 -5.76 -9.56 3.29
C VAL A 9 -7.08 -10.34 3.18
N GLU A 10 -7.07 -11.65 3.45
CA GLU A 10 -8.24 -12.51 3.40
C GLU A 10 -9.37 -12.02 4.32
N GLY A 11 -10.49 -11.60 3.71
CA GLY A 11 -11.65 -11.02 4.39
C GLY A 11 -11.74 -9.49 4.34
N SER A 12 -10.85 -8.82 3.58
CA SER A 12 -10.92 -7.37 3.29
C SER A 12 -11.52 -7.03 1.92
N ASP A 13 -12.03 -8.03 1.21
CA ASP A 13 -12.49 -7.94 -0.19
C ASP A 13 -11.43 -7.41 -1.18
N THR A 14 -10.16 -7.38 -0.77
CA THR A 14 -9.02 -6.99 -1.62
C THR A 14 -8.20 -8.21 -2.04
N THR A 15 -7.77 -8.29 -3.29
CA THR A 15 -6.85 -9.33 -3.77
C THR A 15 -5.65 -8.75 -4.51
N PHE A 16 -4.55 -9.51 -4.56
CA PHE A 16 -3.32 -9.21 -5.28
C PHE A 16 -3.08 -10.32 -6.29
N GLU A 17 -3.03 -9.96 -7.57
CA GLU A 17 -2.93 -10.92 -8.67
C GLU A 17 -1.92 -10.45 -9.72
N PRO A 18 -1.23 -11.36 -10.43
CA PRO A 18 -0.49 -10.97 -11.62
C PRO A 18 -1.38 -10.22 -12.59
N TYR A 19 -0.88 -9.15 -13.21
CA TYR A 19 -1.66 -8.38 -14.16
C TYR A 19 -1.94 -9.21 -15.42
N CYS A 20 -3.21 -9.60 -15.59
CA CYS A 20 -3.67 -10.52 -16.64
C CYS A 20 -4.72 -9.91 -17.57
N GLU A 21 -5.02 -8.62 -17.44
CA GLU A 21 -5.96 -7.89 -18.31
C GLU A 21 -5.56 -7.92 -19.80
N ILE A 22 -4.26 -8.10 -20.07
CA ILE A 22 -3.72 -8.36 -21.40
C ILE A 22 -3.29 -9.82 -21.46
N ALA A 23 -4.07 -10.63 -22.19
CA ALA A 23 -3.87 -12.09 -22.24
C ALA A 23 -2.45 -12.52 -22.65
N SER A 24 -1.78 -11.77 -23.54
CA SER A 24 -0.40 -12.05 -23.96
C SER A 24 0.66 -11.79 -22.87
N MET A 25 0.32 -11.03 -21.82
CA MET A 25 1.20 -10.74 -20.69
C MET A 25 0.97 -11.67 -19.50
N CYS A 26 -0.22 -12.25 -19.37
CA CYS A 26 -0.64 -12.96 -18.16
C CYS A 26 0.35 -14.08 -17.74
N GLN A 27 0.83 -14.89 -18.69
CA GLN A 27 1.81 -15.94 -18.37
C GLN A 27 3.15 -15.35 -17.92
N THR A 28 3.59 -14.26 -18.54
CA THR A 28 4.84 -13.56 -18.20
C THR A 28 4.75 -12.97 -16.80
N GLU A 29 3.69 -12.23 -16.50
CA GLU A 29 3.48 -11.62 -15.18
C GLU A 29 3.29 -12.68 -14.10
N THR A 30 2.55 -13.75 -14.38
CA THR A 30 2.39 -14.88 -13.45
C THR A 30 3.72 -15.55 -13.16
N THR A 31 4.56 -15.75 -14.17
CA THR A 31 5.88 -16.35 -14.00
C THR A 31 6.79 -15.43 -13.20
N LEU A 32 6.82 -14.13 -13.51
CA LEU A 32 7.68 -13.15 -12.86
C LEU A 32 7.26 -12.95 -11.39
N TRP A 33 5.96 -12.81 -11.13
CA TRP A 33 5.40 -12.76 -9.78
C TRP A 33 5.72 -14.02 -8.97
N ASN A 34 5.72 -15.22 -9.57
CA ASN A 34 6.04 -16.43 -8.83
C ASN A 34 7.54 -16.73 -8.74
N SER A 35 8.39 -15.99 -9.45
CA SER A 35 9.83 -16.19 -9.45
C SER A 35 10.49 -15.73 -8.13
N ASN A 36 11.80 -16.02 -8.01
CA ASN A 36 12.63 -15.53 -6.91
C ASN A 36 13.10 -14.08 -7.11
N ASN A 37 12.91 -13.51 -8.31
CA ASN A 37 13.23 -12.12 -8.64
C ASN A 37 11.98 -11.48 -9.27
N PRO A 38 11.11 -10.85 -8.47
CA PRO A 38 9.88 -10.23 -8.96
C PRO A 38 10.11 -8.84 -9.58
N LEU A 39 11.35 -8.39 -9.75
CA LEU A 39 11.63 -7.05 -10.28
C LEU A 39 10.93 -6.86 -11.63
N GLY A 40 10.15 -5.79 -11.76
CA GLY A 40 9.36 -5.48 -12.94
C GLY A 40 8.01 -6.19 -13.03
N SER A 41 7.66 -7.09 -12.09
CA SER A 41 6.33 -7.72 -12.11
C SER A 41 5.23 -6.68 -11.92
N ILE A 42 4.22 -6.75 -12.77
CA ILE A 42 3.02 -5.91 -12.72
C ILE A 42 1.91 -6.68 -12.01
N ILE A 43 1.33 -6.05 -11.00
CA ILE A 43 0.35 -6.63 -10.10
C ILE A 43 -0.93 -5.82 -10.18
N TYR A 44 -2.01 -6.51 -10.44
CA TYR A 44 -3.37 -6.02 -10.29
C TYR A 44 -3.80 -6.18 -8.84
N ILE A 45 -4.41 -5.14 -8.29
CA ILE A 45 -4.99 -5.15 -6.96
C ILE A 45 -6.48 -4.88 -7.14
N ASP A 46 -7.30 -5.90 -6.93
CA ASP A 46 -8.76 -5.76 -6.87
C ASP A 46 -9.08 -5.09 -5.54
N ILE A 47 -9.63 -3.88 -5.57
CA ILE A 47 -9.98 -3.12 -4.37
C ILE A 47 -11.44 -2.72 -4.51
N PRO A 48 -12.29 -2.95 -3.48
CA PRO A 48 -13.71 -2.63 -3.56
C PRO A 48 -13.98 -1.18 -4.01
N GLY A 49 -14.48 -1.05 -5.24
CA GLY A 49 -14.89 0.21 -5.85
C GLY A 49 -13.81 0.95 -6.65
N ASP A 50 -12.54 0.55 -6.60
CA ASP A 50 -11.44 1.30 -7.22
C ASP A 50 -10.13 0.50 -7.32
N ASP A 51 -9.95 -0.22 -8.42
CA ASP A 51 -8.81 -1.10 -8.64
C ASP A 51 -7.47 -0.36 -8.79
N GLY A 52 -6.39 -1.04 -8.42
CA GLY A 52 -5.04 -0.51 -8.48
C GLY A 52 -4.11 -1.37 -9.32
N VAL A 53 -3.17 -0.75 -10.02
CA VAL A 53 -2.06 -1.47 -10.67
C VAL A 53 -0.74 -0.95 -10.14
N VAL A 54 0.15 -1.88 -9.77
CA VAL A 54 1.47 -1.56 -9.24
C VAL A 54 2.55 -2.36 -9.95
N VAL A 55 3.75 -1.80 -10.04
CA VAL A 55 4.95 -2.49 -10.53
C VAL A 55 5.95 -2.68 -9.38
N CYS A 56 6.57 -3.85 -9.31
CA CYS A 56 7.68 -4.10 -8.38
C CYS A 56 8.93 -3.37 -8.87
N THR A 57 9.28 -2.24 -8.25
CA THR A 57 10.43 -1.40 -8.65
C THR A 57 11.73 -1.75 -7.94
N GLU A 58 11.63 -2.45 -6.80
CA GLU A 58 12.80 -2.94 -6.07
C GLU A 58 12.46 -4.26 -5.37
N TYR A 59 13.45 -5.15 -5.30
CA TYR A 59 13.37 -6.34 -4.47
C TYR A 59 14.72 -6.58 -3.78
N THR A 60 14.65 -7.05 -2.55
CA THR A 60 15.78 -7.61 -1.82
C THR A 60 15.36 -8.91 -1.15
N ASN A 61 16.24 -9.47 -0.33
CA ASN A 61 15.91 -10.65 0.47
C ASN A 61 14.85 -10.35 1.55
N SER A 62 14.71 -9.08 1.96
CA SER A 62 13.88 -8.69 3.11
C SER A 62 12.80 -7.66 2.82
N TYR A 63 12.80 -7.01 1.65
CA TYR A 63 11.77 -6.05 1.28
C TYR A 63 11.51 -5.94 -0.23
N TRP A 64 10.38 -5.33 -0.57
CA TRP A 64 9.92 -5.05 -1.94
C TRP A 64 9.33 -3.64 -2.00
N TYR A 65 9.64 -2.88 -3.05
CA TYR A 65 8.92 -1.65 -3.38
C TYR A 65 7.94 -1.89 -4.51
N PHE A 66 6.71 -1.42 -4.32
CA PHE A 66 5.67 -1.39 -5.33
C PHE A 66 5.25 0.05 -5.59
N MET A 67 5.25 0.46 -6.85
CA MET A 67 4.86 1.80 -7.26
C MET A 67 3.57 1.73 -8.08
N THR A 68 2.60 2.59 -7.76
CA THR A 68 1.37 2.73 -8.55
C THR A 68 1.72 3.11 -9.99
N MET A 69 1.05 2.49 -10.95
CA MET A 69 1.12 2.85 -12.35
C MET A 69 -0.27 2.84 -12.98
N ASN A 70 -0.44 3.62 -14.04
CA ASN A 70 -1.62 3.50 -14.89
C ASN A 70 -1.39 2.36 -15.89
N ALA A 71 -2.39 1.50 -16.03
CA ALA A 71 -2.36 0.40 -16.98
C ALA A 71 -3.67 0.35 -17.78
N PRO A 72 -3.64 -0.18 -19.02
CA PRO A 72 -4.86 -0.46 -19.77
C PRO A 72 -5.86 -1.27 -18.93
N TYR A 73 -7.15 -1.08 -19.16
CA TYR A 73 -8.24 -1.88 -18.56
C TYR A 73 -8.43 -1.77 -17.03
N ALA A 74 -7.48 -1.20 -16.28
CA ALA A 74 -7.62 -0.92 -14.84
C ALA A 74 -7.88 0.57 -14.53
N GLY A 75 -7.58 1.47 -15.48
CA GLY A 75 -7.81 2.91 -15.32
C GLY A 75 -6.77 3.61 -14.43
N ASN A 76 -7.13 4.78 -13.91
CA ASN A 76 -6.29 5.56 -12.99
C ASN A 76 -6.82 5.37 -11.57
N HIS A 77 -5.95 4.93 -10.68
CA HIS A 77 -6.23 4.91 -9.25
C HIS A 77 -6.15 6.35 -8.68
N PRO A 78 -7.10 6.81 -7.85
CA PRO A 78 -7.20 8.17 -7.31
C PRO A 78 -6.06 8.55 -6.37
N VAL A 79 -5.25 7.58 -5.95
CA VAL A 79 -4.01 7.80 -5.21
C VAL A 79 -2.84 7.11 -5.88
N SER A 80 -1.69 7.78 -5.92
CA SER A 80 -0.45 7.23 -6.47
C SER A 80 0.68 7.34 -5.47
N GLY A 81 1.54 6.33 -5.41
CA GLY A 81 2.57 6.28 -4.40
C GLY A 81 3.53 5.13 -4.55
N THR A 82 4.42 5.01 -3.57
CA THR A 82 5.30 3.85 -3.42
C THR A 82 5.08 3.23 -2.06
N ARG A 83 4.89 1.91 -2.04
CA ARG A 83 4.73 1.13 -0.81
C ARG A 83 5.84 0.09 -0.70
N GLN A 84 6.45 0.06 0.47
CA GLN A 84 7.39 -0.96 0.90
C GLN A 84 6.67 -2.02 1.70
N PHE A 85 6.87 -3.28 1.33
CA PHE A 85 6.52 -4.42 2.15
C PHE A 85 7.82 -5.10 2.56
N GLY A 86 7.94 -5.53 3.82
CA GLY A 86 9.16 -6.19 4.22
C GLY A 86 9.20 -6.64 5.67
N TYR A 87 10.38 -7.06 6.05
CA TYR A 87 10.71 -7.41 7.42
C TYR A 87 12.14 -7.00 7.77
N GLU A 88 12.36 -6.72 9.05
CA GLU A 88 13.66 -6.41 9.64
C GLU A 88 13.94 -7.44 10.74
N GLN A 89 15.13 -8.03 10.77
CA GLN A 89 15.56 -8.89 11.88
C GLN A 89 16.24 -8.05 12.96
N ASN A 90 15.78 -8.18 14.19
CA ASN A 90 16.35 -7.52 15.36
C ASN A 90 17.58 -8.30 15.87
N ALA A 91 18.44 -7.64 16.65
CA ALA A 91 19.66 -8.25 17.20
C ALA A 91 19.41 -9.47 18.11
N ASN A 92 18.23 -9.54 18.73
CA ASN A 92 17.80 -10.68 19.57
C ASN A 92 17.18 -11.83 18.76
N GLY A 93 17.20 -11.76 17.42
CA GLY A 93 16.65 -12.75 16.52
C GLY A 93 15.14 -12.64 16.26
N SER A 94 14.43 -11.68 16.87
CA SER A 94 13.03 -11.41 16.54
C SER A 94 12.90 -10.66 15.21
N PHE A 95 11.68 -10.54 14.68
CA PHE A 95 11.41 -9.89 13.40
C PHE A 95 10.35 -8.79 13.55
N ASN A 96 10.56 -7.67 12.86
CA ASN A 96 9.54 -6.65 12.64
C ASN A 96 9.02 -6.81 11.22
N PHE A 97 7.72 -7.06 11.05
CA PHE A 97 7.06 -7.06 9.75
C PHE A 97 6.40 -5.72 9.52
N PHE A 98 6.51 -5.15 8.31
CA PHE A 98 6.01 -3.81 8.06
C PHE A 98 5.44 -3.62 6.66
N VAL A 99 4.52 -2.66 6.59
CA VAL A 99 4.13 -1.97 5.37
C VAL A 99 4.40 -0.49 5.62
N ARG A 100 5.14 0.16 4.73
CA ARG A 100 5.45 1.60 4.79
C ARG A 100 5.08 2.21 3.44
N GLY A 101 4.57 3.42 3.40
CA GLY A 101 4.19 4.01 2.12
C GLY A 101 3.98 5.50 2.20
N VAL A 102 4.05 6.13 1.03
CA VAL A 102 3.68 7.53 0.81
C VAL A 102 2.80 7.57 -0.41
N ASP A 103 1.63 8.18 -0.27
CA ASP A 103 0.62 8.31 -1.31
C ASP A 103 0.28 9.79 -1.55
N ARG A 104 -0.02 10.12 -2.80
CA ARG A 104 -0.49 11.43 -3.26
C ARG A 104 -1.83 11.26 -3.94
N ILE A 105 -2.75 12.19 -3.70
CA ILE A 105 -4.05 12.24 -4.37
C ILE A 105 -3.84 12.74 -5.80
N ASP A 106 -4.49 12.12 -6.78
CA ASP A 106 -4.49 12.63 -8.16
C ASP A 106 -5.31 13.93 -8.24
N SER A 107 -4.77 14.88 -8.99
CA SER A 107 -5.22 16.27 -9.10
C SER A 107 -6.68 16.46 -9.55
N GLY A 108 -7.30 15.46 -10.20
CA GLY A 108 -8.71 15.47 -10.58
C GLY A 108 -9.70 15.03 -9.48
N VAL A 109 -9.20 14.40 -8.41
CA VAL A 109 -10.00 13.92 -7.26
C VAL A 109 -10.04 14.98 -6.15
N MET A 110 -9.07 15.90 -6.16
CA MET A 110 -8.89 16.96 -5.15
C MET A 110 -10.05 17.97 -5.07
N GLU A 111 -10.87 18.13 -6.10
CA GLU A 111 -11.98 19.11 -6.08
C GLU A 111 -13.23 18.64 -5.32
N LEU A 112 -13.38 17.33 -5.05
CA LEU A 112 -14.60 16.80 -4.41
C LEU A 112 -14.36 16.16 -3.04
N LEU A 113 -13.12 15.75 -2.73
CA LEU A 113 -12.81 14.85 -1.61
C LEU A 113 -11.63 15.34 -0.75
N ALA A 114 -11.51 16.65 -0.52
CA ALA A 114 -10.51 17.28 0.37
C ALA A 114 -10.64 16.86 1.86
N SER A 115 -11.00 15.62 2.16
CA SER A 115 -11.18 15.09 3.50
C SER A 115 -10.29 13.89 3.79
N SER A 116 -10.06 13.67 5.08
CA SER A 116 -9.40 12.51 5.68
C SER A 116 -9.99 11.15 5.28
N GLN A 117 -11.15 11.10 4.61
CA GLN A 117 -11.87 9.88 4.26
C GLN A 117 -11.21 9.08 3.13
N ILE A 118 -10.51 9.73 2.20
CA ILE A 118 -9.93 9.05 1.01
C ILE A 118 -8.90 7.97 1.38
N PHE A 119 -8.22 8.13 2.52
CA PHE A 119 -7.25 7.15 3.03
C PHE A 119 -7.83 6.16 4.03
N GLY A 120 -9.12 6.25 4.37
CA GLY A 120 -9.76 5.40 5.38
C GLY A 120 -9.80 3.92 4.98
N GLY A 121 -10.08 3.64 3.70
CA GLY A 121 -10.03 2.29 3.15
C GLY A 121 -8.62 1.69 3.23
N ALA A 122 -7.62 2.44 2.78
CA ALA A 122 -6.20 2.05 2.86
C ALA A 122 -5.75 1.80 4.31
N ASP A 123 -6.12 2.68 5.25
CA ASP A 123 -5.83 2.51 6.67
C ASP A 123 -6.38 1.20 7.23
N SER A 124 -7.62 0.87 6.84
CA SER A 124 -8.32 -0.33 7.29
C SER A 124 -7.66 -1.57 6.72
N LEU A 125 -7.33 -1.57 5.42
CA LEU A 125 -6.62 -2.66 4.74
C LEU A 125 -5.26 -2.93 5.39
N TRP A 126 -4.48 -1.89 5.68
CA TRP A 126 -3.15 -2.09 6.27
C TRP A 126 -3.18 -2.47 7.75
N ALA A 127 -4.16 -1.97 8.52
CA ALA A 127 -4.40 -2.46 9.88
C ALA A 127 -4.81 -3.94 9.86
N PHE A 128 -5.65 -4.34 8.89
CA PHE A 128 -6.06 -5.72 8.69
C PHE A 128 -4.88 -6.62 8.32
N PHE A 129 -3.99 -6.16 7.43
CA PHE A 129 -2.75 -6.85 7.08
C PHE A 129 -1.87 -7.13 8.30
N GLN A 130 -1.70 -6.14 9.19
CA GLN A 130 -0.96 -6.31 10.45
C GLN A 130 -1.63 -7.34 11.37
N ALA A 131 -2.95 -7.27 11.51
CA ALA A 131 -3.72 -8.21 12.32
C ALA A 131 -3.58 -9.65 11.82
N LYS A 132 -3.74 -9.88 10.51
CA LYS A 132 -3.58 -11.20 9.89
C LYS A 132 -2.16 -11.73 9.97
N THR A 133 -1.16 -10.87 9.80
CA THR A 133 0.25 -11.24 9.99
C THR A 133 0.50 -11.68 11.44
N SER A 134 0.01 -10.93 12.42
CA SER A 134 0.16 -11.28 13.84
C SER A 134 -0.59 -12.58 14.19
N GLN A 135 -1.80 -12.76 13.65
CA GLN A 135 -2.57 -13.99 13.80
C GLN A 135 -1.83 -15.18 13.21
N PHE A 136 -1.26 -15.04 12.01
CA PHE A 136 -0.47 -16.09 11.38
C PHE A 136 0.70 -16.52 12.27
N VAL A 137 1.47 -15.57 12.82
CA VAL A 137 2.59 -15.89 13.73
C VAL A 137 2.11 -16.64 14.97
N ASN A 138 1.07 -16.13 15.64
CA ASN A 138 0.55 -16.73 16.87
C ASN A 138 -0.02 -18.14 16.63
N ASN A 139 -0.72 -18.35 15.51
CA ASN A 139 -1.28 -19.66 15.14
C ASN A 139 -0.21 -20.70 14.76
N ASN A 140 1.02 -20.27 14.48
CA ASN A 140 2.15 -21.13 14.13
C ASN A 140 3.18 -21.25 15.26
N GLY A 141 2.76 -21.05 16.52
CA GLY A 141 3.60 -21.26 17.70
C GLY A 141 4.59 -20.13 18.01
N GLY A 142 4.54 -19.03 17.26
CA GLY A 142 5.27 -17.81 17.58
C GLY A 142 4.52 -16.93 18.57
N SER A 143 5.13 -15.78 18.90
CA SER A 143 4.47 -14.71 19.64
C SER A 143 4.68 -13.40 18.90
N SER A 144 3.58 -12.69 18.64
CA SER A 144 3.56 -11.42 17.91
C SER A 144 2.73 -10.38 18.66
N THR A 145 3.16 -9.12 18.57
CA THR A 145 2.45 -7.95 19.07
C THR A 145 2.36 -6.91 17.95
N ILE A 146 1.19 -6.30 17.79
CA ILE A 146 0.99 -5.23 16.82
C ILE A 146 1.52 -3.92 17.40
N VAL A 147 2.35 -3.22 16.63
CA VAL A 147 2.82 -1.87 16.97
C VAL A 147 1.86 -0.85 16.37
N THR A 148 1.53 0.21 17.12
CA THR A 148 0.65 1.28 16.64
C THR A 148 1.22 1.90 15.35
N PRO A 149 0.44 1.95 14.25
CA PRO A 149 0.89 2.56 13.01
C PRO A 149 1.15 4.06 13.18
N VAL A 150 2.23 4.56 12.56
CA VAL A 150 2.49 5.99 12.42
C VAL A 150 1.84 6.48 11.13
N LYS A 151 0.97 7.50 11.23
CA LYS A 151 0.29 8.13 10.10
C LYS A 151 0.60 9.62 10.10
N ASN A 152 1.25 10.09 9.04
CA ASN A 152 1.50 11.51 8.82
C ASN A 152 0.56 11.99 7.71
N ARG A 153 -0.33 12.92 8.02
CA ARG A 153 -1.28 13.51 7.06
C ARG A 153 -1.24 15.02 7.20
N PRO A 154 -1.32 15.77 6.08
CA PRO A 154 -1.66 17.19 6.15
C PRO A 154 -2.96 17.38 6.92
N ASP A 155 -3.00 18.44 7.72
CA ASP A 155 -4.24 18.96 8.28
C ASP A 155 -4.94 19.75 7.16
N TRP A 156 -5.82 19.07 6.42
CA TRP A 156 -6.44 19.64 5.22
C TRP A 156 -7.33 20.84 5.52
N ASP A 157 -7.96 20.88 6.70
CA ASP A 157 -8.73 22.05 7.15
C ASP A 157 -7.81 23.27 7.28
N LYS A 158 -6.63 23.11 7.91
CA LYS A 158 -5.63 24.19 7.95
C LYS A 158 -5.09 24.57 6.58
N VAL A 159 -4.90 23.58 5.69
CA VAL A 159 -4.44 23.86 4.31
C VAL A 159 -5.48 24.70 3.58
N GLU A 160 -6.77 24.36 3.70
CA GLU A 160 -7.86 25.12 3.10
C GLU A 160 -7.93 26.56 3.65
N GLU A 161 -7.87 26.74 4.97
CA GLU A 161 -7.85 28.06 5.61
C GLU A 161 -6.63 28.91 5.15
N VAL A 162 -5.48 28.29 4.90
CA VAL A 162 -4.31 29.01 4.34
C VAL A 162 -4.54 29.40 2.88
N LEU A 163 -5.12 28.51 2.07
CA LEU A 163 -5.41 28.76 0.66
C LEU A 163 -6.51 29.81 0.47
N SER A 164 -7.48 29.90 1.40
CA SER A 164 -8.52 30.93 1.41
C SER A 164 -8.05 32.28 1.98
N GLY A 165 -6.85 32.32 2.57
CA GLY A 165 -6.26 33.52 3.18
C GLY A 165 -6.74 33.80 4.61
N GLU A 166 -7.41 32.84 5.25
CA GLU A 166 -7.86 32.90 6.65
C GLU A 166 -6.73 32.63 7.64
N ARG A 167 -5.66 31.95 7.22
CA ARG A 167 -4.43 31.72 8.00
C ARG A 167 -3.15 32.01 7.23
N PRO A 168 -2.04 32.39 7.91
CA PRO A 168 -0.73 32.48 7.28
C PRO A 168 -0.13 31.09 7.03
N ILE A 169 0.66 30.94 5.96
CA ILE A 169 1.34 29.68 5.61
C ILE A 169 2.27 29.13 6.72
N SER A 170 2.75 30.00 7.62
CA SER A 170 3.57 29.61 8.77
C SER A 170 2.85 28.64 9.73
N ASP A 171 1.52 28.61 9.73
CA ASP A 171 0.72 27.76 10.62
C ASP A 171 0.68 26.28 10.18
N LEU A 172 1.15 25.96 8.96
CA LEU A 172 1.23 24.59 8.46
C LEU A 172 2.42 23.79 9.03
N GLY A 173 3.33 24.44 9.75
CA GLY A 173 4.34 23.76 10.57
C GLY A 173 5.50 23.12 9.82
N CYS A 174 5.77 23.51 8.57
CA CYS A 174 6.95 23.09 7.82
C CYS A 174 8.15 24.00 8.12
N ASN A 175 8.76 23.87 9.31
CA ASN A 175 10.06 24.47 9.64
C ASN A 175 11.13 23.38 9.75
#